data_AF-A0A6N2YP47-F1
#
_entry.id   AF-A0A6N2YP47-F1
#
_cell.length_a   1.000
_cell.length_b   1.000
_cell.length_c   1.000
_cell.angle_alpha   90.00
_cell.angle_beta   90.00
_cell.angle_gamma   90.00
#
_symmetry.space_group_name_H-M   'P 1'
#
loop_
_entity.id
_entity.type
_entity.pdbx_description
1 polymer ?
#
loop_
_entity_poly.entity_id
_entity_poly.type
_entity_poly.pdbx_seq_one_letter_code
_entity_poly.pdbx_strand_id
1 'polypeptide(L)' 'MIINYLSIKDIQTLAGVGKSKATSIVREMNNELKEEGFIAISGKVPVQLVREKFPYCDLSDEKIRELKEITV' A
#
# COMPACT_ATOMS: atom_id res chain seq x y z
N MET A 1 -8.30 12.85 9.22
CA MET A 1 -7.35 13.02 8.09
C MET A 1 -7.64 11.90 7.12
N ILE A 2 -7.87 12.19 5.84
CA ILE A 2 -8.14 11.15 4.85
C ILE A 2 -6.80 10.57 4.41
N ILE A 3 -6.57 9.27 4.64
CA ILE A 3 -5.35 8.58 4.23
C ILE A 3 -5.61 7.93 2.87
N ASN A 4 -5.01 8.49 1.82
CA ASN A 4 -5.25 8.04 0.45
C ASN A 4 -4.19 7.06 -0.08
N TYR A 5 -3.07 6.89 0.62
CA TYR A 5 -1.96 6.05 0.15
C TYR A 5 -1.27 5.26 1.26
N LEU A 6 -0.68 4.13 0.86
CA LEU A 6 0.26 3.35 1.67
C LEU A 6 1.67 3.44 1.09
N SER A 7 2.67 3.51 1.96
CA SER A 7 4.09 3.50 1.64
C SER A 7 4.64 2.06 1.60
N ILE A 8 5.86 1.87 1.11
CA ILE A 8 6.57 0.58 1.23
C ILE A 8 6.60 0.10 2.69
N LYS A 9 6.87 1.00 3.66
CA LYS A 9 6.94 0.64 5.09
C LYS A 9 5.58 0.15 5.59
N ASP A 10 4.51 0.78 5.14
CA ASP A 10 3.14 0.40 5.52
C ASP A 10 2.81 -0.97 4.95
N ILE A 11 3.19 -1.25 3.70
CA ILE A 11 3.03 -2.57 3.05
C ILE A 11 3.88 -3.63 3.75
N GLN A 12 5.08 -3.30 4.24
CA GLN A 12 5.88 -4.24 5.06
C GLN A 12 5.13 -4.67 6.31
N THR A 13 4.58 -3.71 7.06
CA THR A 13 3.83 -3.99 8.29
C THR A 13 2.52 -4.71 7.99
N LEU A 14 1.79 -4.26 6.98
CA LEU A 14 0.51 -4.84 6.56
C LEU A 14 0.65 -6.31 6.13
N ALA A 15 1.63 -6.61 5.27
CA ALA A 15 1.83 -7.94 4.72
C ALA A 15 2.77 -8.83 5.55
N GLY A 16 3.41 -8.28 6.59
CA GLY A 16 4.38 -9.01 7.42
C GLY A 16 5.63 -9.45 6.66
N VAL A 17 6.07 -8.68 5.65
CA VAL A 17 7.19 -9.04 4.77
C VAL A 17 8.38 -8.10 4.92
N GLY A 18 9.57 -8.59 4.52
CA GLY A 18 10.77 -7.77 4.44
C GLY A 18 10.70 -6.66 3.38
N LYS A 19 11.55 -5.64 3.53
CA LYS A 19 11.61 -4.45 2.65
C LYS A 19 11.71 -4.78 1.17
N SER A 20 12.55 -5.75 0.81
CA SER A 20 12.73 -6.15 -0.58
C SER A 20 11.41 -6.65 -1.19
N LYS A 21 10.70 -7.54 -0.49
CA LYS A 21 9.42 -8.07 -0.96
C LYS A 21 8.33 -7.00 -1.01
N ALA A 22 8.22 -6.14 0.01
CA ALA A 22 7.26 -5.02 -0.02
C ALA A 22 7.54 -4.05 -1.17
N THR A 23 8.81 -3.77 -1.46
CA THR A 23 9.20 -2.91 -2.59
C THR A 23 8.77 -3.54 -3.92
N SER A 24 8.96 -4.85 -4.09
CA SER A 24 8.49 -5.56 -5.29
C SER A 24 6.98 -5.50 -5.45
N ILE A 25 6.22 -5.72 -4.36
CA ILE A 25 4.75 -5.63 -4.38
C ILE A 25 4.30 -4.21 -4.79
N VAL A 26 4.86 -3.17 -4.16
CA VAL A 26 4.55 -1.77 -4.50
C VAL A 26 4.90 -1.43 -5.94
N ARG A 27 6.00 -2.00 -6.47
CA ARG A 27 6.40 -1.81 -7.87
C ARG A 27 5.43 -2.48 -8.83
N GLU A 28 4.97 -3.69 -8.51
CA GLU A 28 4.00 -4.44 -9.31
C GLU A 28 2.68 -3.67 -9.44
N MET A 29 2.10 -3.24 -8.32
CA MET A 29 0.91 -2.39 -8.30
C MET A 29 1.10 -1.08 -9.08
N ASN A 30 2.27 -0.45 -8.97
CA ASN A 30 2.57 0.77 -9.73
C ASN A 30 2.76 0.50 -11.23
N ASN A 31 3.11 -0.71 -11.64
CA ASN A 31 3.17 -1.07 -13.06
C ASN A 31 1.75 -1.30 -13.60
N GLU A 32 0.89 -2.01 -12.86
CA GLU A 32 -0.53 -2.19 -13.22
C GLU A 32 -1.24 -0.84 -13.42
N LEU A 33 -1.04 0.11 -12.49
CA LEU A 33 -1.57 1.48 -12.64
C LEU A 33 -1.12 2.14 -13.95
N LYS A 34 0.15 1.97 -14.34
CA LYS A 34 0.67 2.54 -15.60
C LYS A 34 0.09 1.84 -16.82
N GLU A 35 -0.10 0.53 -16.75
CA GLU A 35 -0.72 -0.27 -17.82
C GLU A 35 -2.19 0.14 -18.04
N GLU A 36 -2.89 0.49 -16.96
CA GLU A 36 -4.25 1.04 -17.00
C GLU A 36 -4.30 2.53 -17.42
N GLY A 37 -3.15 3.17 -17.65
CA GLY A 37 -3.06 4.57 -18.08
C GLY A 37 -3.07 5.60 -16.94
N PHE A 38 -2.96 5.16 -15.69
CA PHE A 38 -2.86 6.03 -14.52
C PHE A 38 -1.42 6.45 -14.20
N ILE A 39 -1.29 7.53 -13.43
CA ILE A 39 -0.01 7.99 -12.90
C ILE A 39 0.31 7.23 -11.61
N ALA A 40 1.43 6.50 -11.63
CA ALA A 40 1.96 5.79 -10.48
C ALA A 40 3.04 6.61 -9.76
N ILE A 41 3.00 6.65 -8.42
CA ILE A 41 3.98 7.35 -7.58
C ILE A 41 4.94 6.34 -6.96
N SER A 42 6.22 6.44 -7.28
CA SER A 42 7.24 5.51 -6.74
C SER A 42 7.22 5.45 -5.22
N GLY A 43 7.24 4.23 -4.68
CA GLY A 43 7.27 3.97 -3.24
C GLY A 43 5.92 4.16 -2.51
N LYS A 44 4.85 4.50 -3.23
CA LYS A 44 3.50 4.63 -2.70
C LYS A 44 2.48 3.92 -3.59
N VAL A 45 1.34 3.57 -3.02
CA VAL A 45 0.18 3.02 -3.74
C VAL A 45 -1.12 3.57 -3.13
N PRO A 46 -2.18 3.76 -3.93
CA PRO A 46 -3.49 4.16 -3.41
C PRO A 46 -4.05 3.11 -2.44
N VAL A 47 -4.66 3.55 -1.34
CA VAL A 47 -5.31 2.64 -0.36
C VAL A 47 -6.36 1.76 -1.03
N GLN A 48 -7.13 2.33 -1.97
CA GLN A 48 -8.18 1.60 -2.67
C GLN A 48 -7.60 0.41 -3.47
N LEU A 49 -6.52 0.63 -4.22
CA LEU A 49 -5.84 -0.45 -4.95
C LEU A 49 -5.33 -1.54 -3.99
N VAL A 50 -4.82 -1.16 -2.82
CA VAL A 50 -4.37 -2.14 -1.82
C VAL A 50 -5.56 -2.93 -1.27
N ARG A 51 -6.71 -2.30 -1.00
CA ARG A 51 -7.93 -3.01 -0.56
C ARG A 51 -8.38 -4.05 -1.58
N GLU A 52 -8.27 -3.75 -2.87
CA GLU A 52 -8.61 -4.67 -3.95
C GLU A 52 -7.61 -5.84 -4.05
N LYS A 53 -6.30 -5.57 -3.90
CA LYS A 53 -5.24 -6.59 -4.01
C LYS A 53 -5.05 -7.42 -2.73
N PHE A 54 -5.45 -6.91 -1.57
CA PHE A 54 -5.35 -7.57 -0.27
C PHE A 54 -6.75 -7.73 0.37
N PRO A 55 -7.67 -8.50 -0.24
CA PRO A 55 -9.07 -8.58 0.20
C PRO A 55 -9.25 -9.22 1.58
N TYR A 56 -8.26 -9.96 2.07
CA TYR A 56 -8.30 -10.62 3.39
C TYR A 56 -7.58 -9.84 4.49
N CYS A 57 -6.99 -8.69 4.17
CA CYS A 57 -6.38 -7.83 5.17
C CYS A 57 -7.44 -6.86 5.72
N ASP A 58 -7.47 -6.68 7.03
CA ASP A 58 -8.28 -5.63 7.65
C ASP A 58 -7.65 -4.26 7.33
N LEU A 59 -8.26 -3.58 6.37
CA LEU A 59 -7.92 -2.24 5.91
C LEU A 59 -9.05 -1.26 6.24
N SER A 60 -9.71 -1.46 7.38
CA SER A 60 -10.59 -0.47 8.01
C SER A 60 -9.86 0.86 8.21
N ASP A 61 -10.62 1.95 8.26
CA ASP A 61 -10.04 3.28 8.43
C ASP A 61 -9.32 3.41 9.78
N GLU A 62 -9.80 2.72 10.82
CA GLU A 62 -9.10 2.59 12.10
C GLU A 62 -7.74 1.91 11.91
N LYS A 63 -7.70 0.77 11.22
CA LYS A 63 -6.45 0.01 11.07
C LYS A 63 -5.41 0.73 10.24
N ILE A 64 -5.84 1.43 9.20
CA ILE A 64 -4.95 2.26 8.37
C ILE A 64 -4.34 3.38 9.21
N ARG A 65 -5.11 3.97 10.13
CA ARG A 65 -4.59 5.00 11.03
C ARG A 65 -3.55 4.43 11.99
N GLU A 66 -3.83 3.29 12.62
CA GLU A 66 -2.86 2.60 13.48
C GLU A 66 -1.56 2.28 12.71
N LEU A 67 -1.68 1.78 11.47
CA LEU A 67 -0.54 1.49 10.62
C LEU A 67 0.33 2.73 10.38
N LYS A 68 -0.29 3.90 10.14
CA LYS A 68 0.43 5.17 9.97
C LYS A 68 1.11 5.64 11.25
N GLU A 69 0.46 5.49 12.40
CA GLU A 69 1.03 5.88 13.69
C GLU A 69 2.25 5.01 14.07
N ILE A 70 2.28 3.75 13.64
CA ILE A 70 3.43 2.84 13.84
C ILE A 70 4.60 3.14 12.88
N THR A 71 4.32 3.69 11.70
CA THR A 71 5.30 3.85 10.62
C THR A 71 5.91 5.25 10.51
N VAL A 72 5.36 6.25 11.20
CA VAL A 72 6.01 7.57 11.42
C VAL A 72 7.10 7.45 12.48
#